data_AF-J7Q8K4-F1
#
_entry.id   AF-J7Q8K4-F1
#
_cell.length_a   1.000
_cell.length_b   1.000
_cell.length_c   1.000
_cell.angle_alpha   90.00
_cell.angle_beta   90.00
_cell.angle_gamma   90.00
#
_symmetry.space_group_name_H-M   'P 1'
#
loop_
_entity.id
_entity.type
_entity.pdbx_description
1 polymer ?
#
loop_
_entity_poly.entity_id
_entity_poly.type
_entity_poly.pdbx_seq_one_letter_code
_entity_poly.pdbx_strand_id
1 'polypeptide(L)'
;MLLIPSHPLANIFPMIEGEDFAALTEDIRANGLREKIKLYDGMILDGRNRYRACLEADVDPVFELFDGDDPVAYVISLNLRRRQLDESQRAMVAARLANMRQGARTDLRPSANLPEVSQPLAAQLTNVSERSVRSARKVIESGDDNLAAAVDRGKVAVSIAAKIADMPAADREKVMAAAAPEHAVKKVARQKREEELADKQRALPNKKYGVIYADPEWRFETYSRETGMDRAADNHYPTSETQDICARGVVAIAADDCVLFLWATAPMLPDALRVIAAWGFAYKSHCIWAKDKIGTGYWFRNQHELLLIGTRGNVPAPAMGGQWPSLIEAPVGAHSAKPEKFAEMIEAYFPNLPKIELNRRGPPRDGWDAWGNEAGQSTGLEVGDA
;
A
#
# COMPACT_ATOMS: atom_id res chain seq x y z
N MET A 1 -33.30 32.23 28.35
CA MET A 1 -34.04 31.52 27.29
C MET A 1 -33.69 30.04 27.38
N LEU A 2 -34.66 29.12 27.39
CA LEU A 2 -34.38 27.68 27.35
C LEU A 2 -33.77 27.33 25.99
N LEU A 3 -32.63 26.63 25.99
CA LEU A 3 -31.95 26.23 24.76
C LEU A 3 -32.78 25.13 24.06
N ILE A 4 -33.14 25.33 22.79
CA ILE A 4 -33.92 24.34 22.04
C ILE A 4 -32.95 23.26 21.51
N PRO A 5 -33.20 21.97 21.78
CA PRO A 5 -32.33 20.90 21.31
C PRO A 5 -32.40 20.74 19.79
N SER A 6 -31.30 20.27 19.19
CA SER A 6 -31.25 19.93 17.77
C SER A 6 -31.82 18.55 17.52
N HIS A 7 -32.65 18.42 16.48
CA HIS A 7 -33.20 17.13 16.06
C HIS A 7 -32.07 16.22 15.54
N PRO A 8 -32.07 14.90 15.80
CA PRO A 8 -30.99 14.01 15.35
C PRO A 8 -30.80 14.01 13.82
N LEU A 9 -31.87 14.17 13.04
CA LEU A 9 -31.78 14.35 11.57
C LEU A 9 -31.00 15.59 11.16
N ALA A 10 -31.05 16.66 11.97
CA ALA A 10 -30.26 17.84 11.70
C ALA A 10 -28.78 17.53 11.94
N ASN A 11 -28.44 16.74 12.97
CA ASN A 11 -27.07 16.45 13.42
C ASN A 11 -26.18 15.68 12.43
N ILE A 12 -26.73 15.10 11.35
CA ILE A 12 -25.90 14.44 10.33
C ILE A 12 -25.05 15.41 9.51
N PHE A 13 -25.49 16.67 9.45
CA PHE A 13 -24.76 17.72 8.77
C PHE A 13 -23.79 18.42 9.73
N PRO A 14 -22.56 18.76 9.30
CA PRO A 14 -21.63 19.51 10.12
C PRO A 14 -22.13 20.94 10.41
N MET A 15 -21.65 21.52 11.51
CA MET A 15 -21.87 22.95 11.81
C MET A 15 -20.94 23.80 10.94
N ILE A 16 -21.35 25.04 10.66
CA ILE A 16 -20.44 26.03 10.03
C ILE A 16 -19.54 26.58 11.14
N GLU A 17 -18.27 26.85 10.85
CA GLU A 17 -17.29 27.36 11.83
C GLU A 17 -16.40 28.42 11.16
N GLY A 18 -15.65 29.19 11.97
CA GLY A 18 -14.70 30.18 11.46
C GLY A 18 -15.36 31.39 10.78
N GLU A 19 -14.73 31.88 9.71
CA GLU A 19 -15.13 33.11 9.02
C GLU A 19 -16.56 33.04 8.45
N ASP A 20 -16.98 31.89 7.92
CA ASP A 20 -18.33 31.70 7.37
C ASP A 20 -19.40 31.87 8.45
N PHE A 21 -19.12 31.41 9.67
CA PHE A 21 -20.05 31.58 10.80
C PHE A 21 -20.04 33.01 11.35
N ALA A 22 -18.86 33.64 11.41
CA ALA A 22 -18.74 35.04 11.79
C ALA A 22 -19.52 35.95 10.81
N ALA A 23 -19.40 35.69 9.51
CA ALA A 23 -20.12 36.40 8.46
C ALA A 23 -21.64 36.22 8.59
N LEU A 24 -22.12 35.00 8.84
CA LEU A 24 -23.54 34.73 9.09
C LEU A 24 -24.07 35.48 10.33
N THR A 25 -23.26 35.53 11.39
CA THR A 25 -23.64 36.21 12.64
C THR A 25 -23.72 37.71 12.45
N GLU A 26 -22.78 38.31 11.71
CA GLU A 26 -22.82 39.74 11.38
C GLU A 26 -24.00 40.09 10.48
N ASP A 27 -24.31 39.26 9.48
CA ASP A 27 -25.50 39.47 8.63
C ASP A 27 -26.80 39.46 9.45
N ILE A 28 -26.96 38.49 10.37
CA ILE A 28 -28.12 38.42 11.26
C ILE A 28 -28.18 39.61 12.20
N ARG A 29 -27.04 40.09 12.71
CA ARG A 29 -26.98 41.30 13.56
C ARG A 29 -27.45 42.55 12.81
N ALA A 30 -27.04 42.70 11.56
CA ALA A 30 -27.39 43.87 10.75
C ALA A 30 -28.83 43.81 10.21
N ASN A 31 -29.32 42.62 9.85
CA ASN A 31 -30.54 42.47 9.06
C ASN A 31 -31.67 41.72 9.78
N GLY A 32 -31.41 41.17 10.96
CA GLY A 32 -32.30 40.23 11.64
C GLY A 32 -32.39 38.87 10.94
N LEU A 33 -33.14 37.94 11.55
CA LEU A 33 -33.36 36.61 10.97
C LEU A 33 -34.39 36.69 9.82
N ARG A 34 -33.94 36.44 8.58
CA ARG A 34 -34.82 36.43 7.40
C ARG A 34 -35.50 35.08 7.14
N GLU A 35 -34.75 33.99 7.30
CA GLU A 35 -35.27 32.62 7.15
C GLU A 35 -35.55 32.00 8.51
N LYS A 36 -36.83 31.65 8.76
CA LYS A 36 -37.27 31.04 10.02
C LYS A 36 -36.57 29.71 10.30
N ILE A 37 -36.44 29.38 11.58
CA ILE A 37 -35.87 28.11 12.06
C ILE A 37 -37.00 27.07 12.11
N LYS A 38 -36.80 25.93 11.46
CA LYS A 38 -37.83 24.88 11.36
C LYS A 38 -37.76 23.94 12.55
N LEU A 39 -38.89 23.73 13.22
CA LEU A 39 -39.03 22.84 14.36
C LEU A 39 -39.81 21.58 13.98
N TYR A 40 -39.40 20.43 14.52
CA TYR A 40 -40.11 19.15 14.42
C TYR A 40 -39.96 18.41 15.76
N ASP A 41 -41.07 17.89 16.29
CA ASP A 41 -41.14 17.29 17.63
C ASP A 41 -40.52 18.18 18.75
N GLY A 42 -40.69 19.50 18.64
CA GLY A 42 -40.13 20.47 19.60
C GLY A 42 -38.61 20.65 19.52
N MET A 43 -37.95 20.05 18.52
CA MET A 43 -36.51 20.16 18.27
C MET A 43 -36.21 20.89 16.95
N ILE A 44 -35.01 21.44 16.80
CA ILE A 44 -34.59 22.13 15.57
C ILE A 44 -34.33 21.11 14.45
N LEU A 45 -35.18 21.10 13.43
CA LEU A 45 -35.07 20.26 12.23
C LEU A 45 -34.16 20.91 11.17
N ASP A 46 -34.26 22.22 10.97
CA ASP A 46 -33.37 23.01 10.09
C ASP A 46 -33.12 24.41 10.65
N GLY A 47 -31.93 24.96 10.39
CA GLY A 47 -31.54 26.29 10.85
C GLY A 47 -30.67 26.32 12.10
N ARG A 48 -29.98 25.22 12.43
CA ARG A 48 -29.07 25.15 13.61
C ARG A 48 -28.01 26.26 13.64
N ASN A 49 -27.36 26.54 12.50
CA ASN A 49 -26.40 27.64 12.40
C ASN A 49 -27.07 29.01 12.59
N ARG A 50 -28.29 29.20 12.04
CA ARG A 50 -29.07 30.43 12.21
C ARG A 50 -29.49 30.64 13.67
N TYR A 51 -29.96 29.59 14.33
CA TYR A 51 -30.27 29.62 15.76
C TYR A 51 -29.05 30.02 16.60
N ARG A 52 -27.90 29.38 16.36
CA ARG A 52 -26.65 29.71 17.06
C ARG A 52 -26.21 31.16 16.80
N ALA A 53 -26.30 31.62 15.55
CA ALA A 53 -25.97 32.98 15.16
C ALA A 53 -26.93 34.01 15.77
N CYS A 54 -28.24 33.74 15.86
CA CYS A 54 -29.21 34.58 16.55
C CYS A 54 -28.85 34.78 18.03
N LEU A 55 -28.47 33.70 18.73
CA LEU A 55 -28.05 33.78 20.13
C LEU A 55 -26.78 34.63 20.31
N GLU A 56 -25.84 34.55 19.38
CA GLU A 56 -24.58 35.32 19.42
C GLU A 56 -24.76 36.78 18.97
N ALA A 57 -25.71 37.04 18.09
CA ALA A 57 -26.07 38.37 17.61
C ALA A 57 -27.02 39.12 18.55
N ASP A 58 -27.52 38.49 19.62
CA ASP A 58 -28.58 38.99 20.51
C ASP A 58 -29.87 39.36 19.73
N VAL A 59 -30.23 38.51 18.76
CA VAL A 59 -31.42 38.66 17.91
C VAL A 59 -32.41 37.55 18.25
N ASP A 60 -33.66 37.91 18.51
CA ASP A 60 -34.72 36.93 18.82
C ASP A 60 -34.95 35.96 17.65
N PRO A 61 -34.77 34.64 17.86
CA PRO A 61 -34.99 33.65 16.81
C PRO A 61 -36.48 33.47 16.53
N VAL A 62 -36.84 33.43 15.25
CA VAL A 62 -38.20 33.17 14.78
C VAL A 62 -38.32 31.72 14.32
N PHE A 63 -39.33 31.03 14.85
CA PHE A 63 -39.55 29.61 14.61
C PHE A 63 -40.78 29.35 13.72
N GLU A 64 -40.75 28.21 13.04
CA GLU A 64 -41.86 27.70 12.24
C GLU A 64 -41.94 26.18 12.39
N LEU A 65 -43.13 25.64 12.61
CA LEU A 65 -43.32 24.19 12.66
C LEU A 65 -43.16 23.58 11.27
N PHE A 66 -42.54 22.41 11.20
CA PHE A 66 -42.53 21.58 10.01
C PHE A 66 -43.87 20.84 9.90
N ASP A 67 -44.51 20.97 8.74
CA ASP A 67 -45.85 20.47 8.43
C ASP A 67 -45.85 19.43 7.29
N GLY A 68 -44.68 18.95 6.87
CA GLY A 68 -44.54 17.95 5.80
C GLY A 68 -44.55 16.50 6.29
N ASP A 69 -44.78 15.58 5.36
CA ASP A 69 -44.92 14.15 5.65
C ASP A 69 -43.59 13.38 5.76
N ASP A 70 -42.51 13.90 5.16
CA ASP A 70 -41.18 13.27 5.17
C ASP A 70 -40.08 14.24 5.66
N PRO A 71 -39.76 14.22 6.96
CA PRO A 71 -38.71 15.07 7.52
C PRO A 71 -37.30 14.69 7.04
N VAL A 72 -37.05 13.45 6.60
CA VAL A 72 -35.72 13.03 6.11
C VAL A 72 -35.47 13.63 4.74
N ALA A 73 -36.38 13.40 3.80
CA ALA A 73 -36.28 13.94 2.46
C ALA A 73 -36.21 15.47 2.48
N TYR A 74 -36.95 16.11 3.40
CA TYR A 74 -36.90 17.55 3.61
C TYR A 74 -35.49 18.04 3.98
N VAL A 75 -34.90 17.51 5.06
CA VAL A 75 -33.59 17.97 5.54
C VAL A 75 -32.51 17.68 4.50
N ILE A 76 -32.55 16.50 3.86
CA ILE A 76 -31.61 16.09 2.82
C ILE A 76 -31.68 17.02 1.62
N SER A 77 -32.87 17.23 1.05
CA SER A 77 -33.08 18.10 -0.12
C SER A 77 -32.66 19.55 0.15
N LEU A 78 -33.05 20.08 1.31
CA LEU A 78 -32.76 21.46 1.69
C LEU A 78 -31.26 21.69 1.91
N ASN A 79 -30.57 20.76 2.56
CA ASN A 79 -29.15 20.91 2.88
C ASN A 79 -28.23 20.51 1.73
N LEU A 80 -28.58 19.54 0.89
CA LEU A 80 -27.81 19.17 -0.31
C LEU A 80 -27.77 20.26 -1.37
N ARG A 81 -28.86 21.02 -1.54
CA ARG A 81 -28.95 22.09 -2.56
C ARG A 81 -28.32 23.40 -2.10
N ARG A 82 -28.32 23.68 -0.79
CA ARG A 82 -27.87 24.96 -0.22
C ARG A 82 -26.44 24.94 0.28
N ARG A 83 -25.93 23.78 0.71
CA ARG A 83 -24.54 23.58 1.08
C ARG A 83 -23.85 22.93 -0.11
N GLN A 84 -22.85 23.60 -0.68
CA GLN A 84 -21.99 23.05 -1.75
C GLN A 84 -21.13 21.90 -1.18
N LEU A 85 -21.76 20.83 -0.68
CA LEU A 85 -21.06 19.68 -0.11
C LEU A 85 -20.41 18.88 -1.22
N ASP A 86 -19.12 18.59 -1.05
CA ASP A 86 -18.42 17.68 -1.94
C ASP A 86 -18.92 16.23 -1.77
N GLU A 87 -18.52 15.35 -2.69
CA GLU A 87 -18.94 13.94 -2.66
C GLU A 87 -18.51 13.21 -1.36
N SER A 88 -17.37 13.58 -0.78
CA SER A 88 -16.87 12.96 0.45
C SER A 88 -17.73 13.35 1.66
N GLN A 89 -18.09 14.63 1.77
CA GLN A 89 -18.98 15.14 2.81
C GLN A 89 -20.39 14.54 2.68
N ARG A 90 -20.92 14.41 1.45
CA ARG A 90 -22.20 13.72 1.22
C ARG A 90 -22.15 12.24 1.63
N ALA A 91 -21.02 11.57 1.40
CA ALA A 91 -20.82 10.20 1.85
C ALA A 91 -20.80 10.07 3.39
N MET A 92 -20.21 11.04 4.10
CA MET A 92 -20.27 11.12 5.57
C MET A 92 -21.71 11.27 6.07
N VAL A 93 -22.49 12.15 5.45
CA VAL A 93 -23.92 12.33 5.75
C VAL A 93 -24.70 11.03 5.51
N ALA A 94 -24.46 10.35 4.39
CA ALA A 94 -25.09 9.07 4.05
C ALA A 94 -24.79 7.98 5.09
N ALA A 95 -23.53 7.88 5.52
CA ALA A 95 -23.13 6.90 6.52
C ALA A 95 -23.74 7.18 7.90
N ARG A 96 -23.81 8.46 8.31
CA ARG A 96 -24.50 8.86 9.55
C ARG A 96 -25.99 8.54 9.50
N LEU A 97 -26.64 8.83 8.36
CA LEU A 97 -28.06 8.54 8.15
C LEU A 97 -28.36 7.04 8.26
N ALA A 98 -27.52 6.19 7.65
CA ALA A 98 -27.66 4.74 7.73
C ALA A 98 -27.43 4.17 9.15
N ASN A 99 -26.67 4.86 9.99
CA ASN A 99 -26.34 4.40 11.35
C ASN A 99 -27.32 4.87 12.45
N MET A 100 -28.33 5.70 12.13
CA MET A 100 -29.19 6.37 13.13
C MET A 100 -29.96 5.46 14.09
N ARG A 101 -30.36 4.24 13.66
CA ARG A 101 -31.08 3.29 14.52
C ARG A 101 -30.19 2.26 15.22
N GLN A 102 -29.01 1.96 14.70
CA GLN A 102 -28.15 0.89 15.22
C GLN A 102 -27.46 1.23 16.56
N GLY A 103 -27.40 2.51 16.95
CA GLY A 103 -26.77 2.97 18.20
C GLY A 103 -27.72 3.21 19.39
N ALA A 104 -29.02 2.96 19.25
CA ALA A 104 -29.97 3.20 20.34
C ALA A 104 -29.82 2.14 21.45
N ARG A 105 -29.24 2.52 22.60
CA ARG A 105 -29.43 1.73 23.83
C ARG A 105 -30.91 1.81 24.20
N THR A 106 -31.52 0.66 24.43
CA THR A 106 -32.95 0.46 24.70
C THR A 106 -33.45 0.99 26.05
N ASP A 107 -32.58 1.63 26.84
CA ASP A 107 -32.81 2.04 28.24
C ASP A 107 -33.16 3.53 28.42
N LEU A 108 -33.06 4.36 27.39
CA LEU A 108 -33.42 5.79 27.44
C LEU A 108 -34.71 6.06 26.65
N ARG A 109 -35.60 6.91 27.21
CA ARG A 109 -36.85 7.31 26.55
C ARG A 109 -36.55 7.86 25.14
N PRO A 110 -37.14 7.30 24.06
CA PRO A 110 -36.85 7.73 22.71
C PRO A 110 -37.51 9.08 22.47
N SER A 111 -36.72 10.14 22.32
CA SER A 111 -37.23 11.51 22.11
C SER A 111 -37.39 11.90 20.64
N ALA A 112 -37.22 10.97 19.69
CA ALA A 112 -37.56 11.21 18.28
C ALA A 112 -37.90 9.89 17.55
N ASN A 113 -38.97 9.87 16.76
CA ASN A 113 -39.32 8.75 15.88
C ASN A 113 -38.37 8.68 14.68
N LEU A 114 -37.16 8.13 14.89
CA LEU A 114 -36.14 8.06 13.84
C LEU A 114 -36.48 6.97 12.80
N PRO A 115 -36.49 7.30 11.50
CA PRO A 115 -36.72 6.34 10.42
C PRO A 115 -35.51 5.43 10.20
N GLU A 116 -35.77 4.22 9.71
CA GLU A 116 -34.74 3.25 9.35
C GLU A 116 -34.33 3.44 7.89
N VAL A 117 -33.07 3.80 7.66
CA VAL A 117 -32.55 4.06 6.32
C VAL A 117 -31.44 3.06 6.03
N SER A 118 -31.61 2.24 4.99
CA SER A 118 -30.58 1.31 4.54
C SER A 118 -29.42 2.04 3.87
N GLN A 119 -28.23 1.42 3.79
CA GLN A 119 -27.08 2.04 3.09
C GLN A 119 -27.36 2.36 1.62
N PRO A 120 -28.02 1.47 0.82
CA PRO A 120 -28.38 1.81 -0.56
C PRO A 120 -29.32 3.01 -0.65
N LEU A 121 -30.32 3.08 0.23
CA LEU A 121 -31.26 4.20 0.27
C LEU A 121 -30.56 5.51 0.67
N ALA A 122 -29.67 5.47 1.68
CA ALA A 122 -28.89 6.64 2.08
C ALA A 122 -27.95 7.12 0.97
N ALA A 123 -27.33 6.21 0.23
CA ALA A 123 -26.48 6.52 -0.92
C ALA A 123 -27.28 7.21 -2.04
N GLN A 124 -28.48 6.68 -2.34
CA GLN A 124 -29.39 7.26 -3.32
C GLN A 124 -29.85 8.66 -2.92
N LEU A 125 -30.33 8.82 -1.67
CA LEU A 125 -30.82 10.09 -1.14
C LEU A 125 -29.75 11.20 -1.14
N THR A 126 -28.48 10.84 -0.98
CA THR A 126 -27.36 11.77 -0.93
C THR A 126 -26.57 11.87 -2.24
N ASN A 127 -27.00 11.15 -3.28
CA ASN A 127 -26.35 11.12 -4.58
C ASN A 127 -24.84 10.80 -4.49
N VAL A 128 -24.53 9.67 -3.86
CA VAL A 128 -23.17 9.09 -3.78
C VAL A 128 -23.23 7.58 -4.02
N SER A 129 -22.08 6.96 -4.31
CA SER A 129 -22.00 5.51 -4.46
C SER A 129 -22.07 4.79 -3.10
N GLU A 130 -22.59 3.56 -3.07
CA GLU A 130 -22.53 2.70 -1.88
C GLU A 130 -21.09 2.47 -1.39
N ARG A 131 -20.11 2.47 -2.31
CA ARG A 131 -18.69 2.38 -1.97
C ARG A 131 -18.21 3.60 -1.17
N SER A 132 -18.66 4.79 -1.53
CA SER A 132 -18.37 6.03 -0.80
C SER A 132 -18.99 5.97 0.60
N VAL A 133 -20.24 5.48 0.73
CA VAL A 133 -20.90 5.27 2.03
C VAL A 133 -20.14 4.26 2.90
N ARG A 134 -19.66 3.15 2.33
CA ARG A 134 -18.84 2.16 3.05
C ARG A 134 -17.52 2.77 3.56
N SER A 135 -16.88 3.60 2.74
CA SER A 135 -15.65 4.32 3.12
C SER A 135 -15.92 5.31 4.26
N ALA A 136 -16.99 6.09 4.17
CA ALA A 136 -17.43 7.01 5.23
C ALA A 136 -17.75 6.29 6.54
N ARG A 137 -18.50 5.18 6.46
CA ARG A 137 -18.82 4.35 7.63
C ARG A 137 -17.55 3.88 8.34
N LYS A 138 -16.56 3.42 7.58
CA LYS A 138 -15.28 3.00 8.13
C LYS A 138 -14.55 4.11 8.88
N VAL A 139 -14.58 5.34 8.34
CA VAL A 139 -14.01 6.51 9.03
C VAL A 139 -14.74 6.76 10.34
N ILE A 140 -16.07 6.72 10.35
CA ILE A 140 -16.88 6.92 11.57
C ILE A 140 -16.61 5.81 12.60
N GLU A 141 -16.58 4.55 12.18
CA GLU A 141 -16.37 3.39 13.05
C GLU A 141 -14.94 3.28 13.60
N SER A 142 -13.97 3.96 12.97
CA SER A 142 -12.60 4.02 13.48
C SER A 142 -12.49 4.73 14.85
N GLY A 143 -13.50 5.53 15.21
CA GLY A 143 -13.53 6.33 16.45
C GLY A 143 -12.52 7.49 16.45
N ASP A 144 -11.94 7.83 15.30
CA ASP A 144 -10.99 8.92 15.15
C ASP A 144 -11.72 10.23 14.77
N ASP A 145 -12.12 10.99 15.79
CA ASP A 145 -12.87 12.24 15.63
C ASP A 145 -12.12 13.27 14.78
N ASN A 146 -10.78 13.29 14.88
CA ASN A 146 -9.95 14.20 14.08
C ASN A 146 -10.00 13.84 12.59
N LEU A 147 -9.97 12.55 12.27
CA LEU A 147 -10.10 12.04 10.90
C LEU A 147 -11.48 12.32 10.31
N ALA A 148 -12.55 12.06 11.07
CA ALA A 148 -13.92 12.36 10.65
C ALA A 148 -14.11 13.86 10.40
N ALA A 149 -13.63 14.70 11.32
CA ALA A 149 -13.69 16.16 11.17
C ALA A 149 -12.84 16.69 10.00
N ALA A 150 -11.76 16.00 9.62
CA ALA A 150 -10.99 16.36 8.43
C ALA A 150 -11.77 16.12 7.13
N VAL A 151 -12.55 15.03 7.05
CA VAL A 151 -13.44 14.77 5.91
C VAL A 151 -14.60 15.74 5.88
N ASP A 152 -15.26 15.99 7.02
CA ASP A 152 -16.38 16.94 7.10
C ASP A 152 -15.98 18.37 6.69
N ARG A 153 -14.71 18.74 6.90
CA ARG A 153 -14.16 20.05 6.50
C ARG A 153 -13.60 20.08 5.07
N GLY A 154 -13.75 19.00 4.31
CA GLY A 154 -13.23 18.90 2.93
C GLY A 154 -11.69 18.87 2.84
N LYS A 155 -10.97 18.66 3.96
CA LYS A 155 -9.50 18.63 3.97
C LYS A 155 -8.94 17.31 3.46
N VAL A 156 -9.69 16.22 3.59
CA VAL A 156 -9.29 14.87 3.18
C VAL A 156 -10.46 14.18 2.49
N ALA A 157 -10.21 13.59 1.32
CA ALA A 157 -11.22 12.78 0.64
C ALA A 157 -11.56 11.53 1.46
N VAL A 158 -12.84 11.15 1.50
CA VAL A 158 -13.32 10.03 2.33
C VAL A 158 -12.64 8.70 1.99
N SER A 159 -12.24 8.51 0.72
CA SER A 159 -11.52 7.32 0.25
C SER A 159 -10.10 7.23 0.79
N ILE A 160 -9.43 8.37 1.03
CA ILE A 160 -8.12 8.44 1.66
C ILE A 160 -8.27 8.27 3.17
N ALA A 161 -9.23 8.94 3.79
CA ALA A 161 -9.52 8.80 5.21
C ALA A 161 -9.83 7.34 5.59
N ALA A 162 -10.61 6.61 4.77
CA ALA A 162 -10.87 5.20 5.00
C ALA A 162 -9.61 4.31 4.97
N LYS A 163 -8.59 4.67 4.17
CA LYS A 163 -7.28 3.99 4.20
C LYS A 163 -6.48 4.35 5.43
N ILE A 164 -6.56 5.60 5.89
CA ILE A 164 -5.91 6.05 7.13
C ILE A 164 -6.49 5.29 8.33
N ALA A 165 -7.82 5.11 8.36
CA ALA A 165 -8.49 4.35 9.42
C ALA A 165 -7.99 2.90 9.59
N ASP A 166 -7.45 2.27 8.52
CA ASP A 166 -6.85 0.93 8.58
C ASP A 166 -5.44 0.89 9.18
N MET A 167 -4.81 2.05 9.34
CA MET A 167 -3.42 2.13 9.76
C MET A 167 -3.28 2.05 11.29
N PRO A 168 -2.14 1.53 11.78
CA PRO A 168 -1.76 1.66 13.19
C PRO A 168 -1.83 3.12 13.65
N ALA A 169 -2.15 3.35 14.93
CA ALA A 169 -2.33 4.71 15.47
C ALA A 169 -1.11 5.63 15.22
N ALA A 170 0.10 5.10 15.35
CA ALA A 170 1.34 5.85 15.09
C ALA A 170 1.48 6.32 13.63
N ASP A 171 0.97 5.54 12.67
CA ASP A 171 1.00 5.90 11.25
C ASP A 171 -0.14 6.87 10.89
N ARG A 172 -1.30 6.72 11.55
CA ARG A 172 -2.43 7.66 11.40
C ARG A 172 -2.01 9.08 11.77
N GLU A 173 -1.37 9.25 12.92
CA GLU A 173 -0.93 10.56 13.39
C GLU A 173 0.08 11.20 12.43
N LYS A 174 1.08 10.44 11.98
CA LYS A 174 2.08 10.91 11.00
C LYS A 174 1.43 11.35 9.68
N VAL A 175 0.48 10.58 9.17
CA VAL A 175 -0.21 10.89 7.90
C VAL A 175 -1.11 12.11 8.04
N MET A 176 -1.82 12.24 9.15
CA MET A 176 -2.72 13.37 9.41
C MET A 176 -1.98 14.68 9.66
N ALA A 177 -0.76 14.64 10.20
CA ALA A 177 0.09 15.81 10.39
C ALA A 177 0.77 16.29 9.08
N ALA A 178 0.74 15.48 8.01
CA ALA A 178 1.39 15.83 6.75
C ALA A 178 0.59 16.88 5.96
N ALA A 179 1.28 17.82 5.32
CA ALA A 179 0.67 18.82 4.46
C ALA A 179 -0.10 18.21 3.26
N ALA A 180 0.29 17.01 2.81
CA ALA A 180 -0.38 16.24 1.78
C ALA A 180 -0.65 14.80 2.25
N PRO A 181 -1.78 14.55 2.95
CA PRO A 181 -2.09 13.25 3.54
C PRO A 181 -2.14 12.10 2.51
N GLU A 182 -2.61 12.37 1.29
CA GLU A 182 -2.62 11.35 0.22
C GLU A 182 -1.21 10.84 -0.12
N HIS A 183 -0.23 11.74 -0.22
CA HIS A 183 1.16 11.36 -0.50
C HIS A 183 1.77 10.62 0.68
N ALA A 184 1.46 11.04 1.91
CA ALA A 184 1.91 10.35 3.12
C ALA A 184 1.34 8.92 3.20
N VAL A 185 0.06 8.70 2.87
CA VAL A 185 -0.53 7.35 2.77
C VAL A 185 0.25 6.47 1.79
N LYS A 186 0.56 6.99 0.59
CA LYS A 186 1.32 6.25 -0.43
C LYS A 186 2.74 5.92 0.06
N LYS A 187 3.40 6.85 0.76
CA LYS A 187 4.75 6.67 1.31
C LYS A 187 4.79 5.60 2.39
N VAL A 188 3.86 5.63 3.35
CA VAL A 188 3.76 4.62 4.42
C VAL A 188 3.47 3.24 3.83
N ALA A 189 2.52 3.16 2.89
CA ALA A 189 2.20 1.91 2.21
C ALA A 189 3.40 1.34 1.41
N ARG A 190 4.18 2.22 0.78
CA ARG A 190 5.41 1.83 0.08
C ARG A 190 6.46 1.31 1.06
N GLN A 191 6.73 2.05 2.13
CA GLN A 191 7.72 1.66 3.13
C GLN A 191 7.38 0.29 3.75
N LYS A 192 6.12 0.07 4.13
CA LYS A 192 5.69 -1.22 4.67
C LYS A 192 5.88 -2.36 3.67
N ARG A 193 5.59 -2.12 2.38
CA ARG A 193 5.85 -3.11 1.32
C ARG A 193 7.34 -3.36 1.15
N GLU A 194 8.19 -2.33 1.23
CA GLU A 194 9.65 -2.46 1.17
C GLU A 194 10.17 -3.27 2.37
N GLU A 195 9.64 -3.06 3.57
CA GLU A 195 9.95 -3.83 4.78
C GLU A 195 9.51 -5.30 4.66
N GLU A 196 8.26 -5.55 4.27
CA GLU A 196 7.74 -6.91 4.02
C GLU A 196 8.52 -7.63 2.91
N LEU A 197 8.95 -6.89 1.88
CA LEU A 197 9.79 -7.41 0.82
C LEU A 197 11.16 -7.81 1.37
N ALA A 198 11.79 -6.94 2.15
CA ALA A 198 13.07 -7.21 2.79
C ALA A 198 12.98 -8.42 3.73
N ASP A 199 11.89 -8.59 4.47
CA ASP A 199 11.65 -9.75 5.33
C ASP A 199 11.54 -11.04 4.52
N LYS A 200 10.76 -11.04 3.43
CA LYS A 200 10.71 -12.19 2.49
C LYS A 200 12.08 -12.46 1.86
N GLN A 201 12.82 -11.41 1.53
CA GLN A 201 14.19 -11.50 1.01
C GLN A 201 15.23 -11.94 2.05
N ARG A 202 14.88 -11.97 3.34
CA ARG A 202 15.73 -12.55 4.39
C ARG A 202 15.30 -13.97 4.75
N ALA A 203 14.02 -14.29 4.63
CA ALA A 203 13.45 -15.59 4.97
C ALA A 203 13.80 -16.66 3.91
N LEU A 204 14.92 -17.35 4.11
CA LEU A 204 15.33 -18.48 3.27
C LEU A 204 14.69 -19.81 3.74
N PRO A 205 14.54 -20.82 2.86
CA PRO A 205 13.97 -22.12 3.23
C PRO A 205 14.78 -22.86 4.29
N ASN A 206 14.11 -23.70 5.09
CA ASN A 206 14.77 -24.59 6.05
C ASN A 206 15.15 -25.94 5.41
N LYS A 207 15.93 -25.89 4.33
CA LYS A 207 16.45 -27.05 3.58
C LYS A 207 17.90 -26.78 3.20
N LYS A 208 18.72 -27.83 3.18
CA LYS A 208 20.12 -27.76 2.77
C LYS A 208 20.26 -28.12 1.30
N TYR A 209 21.01 -27.32 0.56
CA TYR A 209 21.21 -27.47 -0.88
C TYR A 209 22.66 -27.77 -1.21
N GLY A 210 22.86 -28.75 -2.10
CA GLY A 210 24.18 -29.04 -2.68
C GLY A 210 24.52 -28.08 -3.82
N VAL A 211 23.52 -27.46 -4.43
CA VAL A 211 23.68 -26.46 -5.51
C VAL A 211 22.87 -25.22 -5.19
N ILE A 212 23.52 -24.06 -5.20
CA ILE A 212 22.88 -22.75 -5.11
C ILE A 212 23.18 -21.98 -6.38
N TYR A 213 22.14 -21.51 -7.06
CA TYR A 213 22.24 -20.66 -8.23
C TYR A 213 21.60 -19.31 -7.92
N ALA A 214 22.32 -18.22 -8.09
CA ALA A 214 21.86 -16.91 -7.61
C ALA A 214 22.09 -15.81 -8.64
N ASP A 215 21.10 -14.93 -8.79
CA ASP A 215 21.17 -13.68 -9.57
C ASP A 215 20.84 -12.48 -8.68
N PRO A 216 21.77 -12.02 -7.83
CA PRO A 216 21.48 -10.96 -6.88
C PRO A 216 21.05 -9.66 -7.56
N GLU A 217 20.14 -8.95 -6.92
CA GLU A 217 19.65 -7.66 -7.37
C GLU A 217 20.63 -6.53 -7.00
N TRP A 218 21.79 -6.56 -7.65
CA TRP A 218 22.90 -5.64 -7.45
C TRP A 218 22.49 -4.17 -7.56
N ARG A 219 22.74 -3.36 -6.52
CA ARG A 219 22.71 -1.90 -6.62
C ARG A 219 23.98 -1.40 -7.28
N PHE A 220 23.85 -0.76 -8.44
CA PHE A 220 24.97 -0.14 -9.15
C PHE A 220 24.97 1.37 -8.92
N GLU A 221 26.08 1.93 -8.45
CA GLU A 221 26.23 3.38 -8.35
C GLU A 221 26.50 4.00 -9.72
N THR A 222 25.56 4.80 -10.21
CA THR A 222 25.73 5.54 -11.47
C THR A 222 26.68 6.72 -11.28
N TYR A 223 27.44 7.07 -12.32
CA TYR A 223 28.39 8.20 -12.29
C TYR A 223 27.73 9.55 -11.95
N SER A 224 26.45 9.71 -12.28
CA SER A 224 25.62 10.83 -11.86
C SER A 224 24.25 10.30 -11.45
N ARG A 225 23.81 10.61 -10.24
CA ARG A 225 22.43 10.30 -9.81
C ARG A 225 21.39 11.25 -10.42
N GLU A 226 21.78 12.45 -10.86
CA GLU A 226 20.85 13.38 -11.52
C GLU A 226 20.60 13.05 -13.00
N THR A 227 21.64 12.58 -13.72
CA THR A 227 21.57 12.37 -15.18
C THR A 227 21.80 10.92 -15.62
N GLY A 228 22.21 10.04 -14.71
CA GLY A 228 22.54 8.63 -15.01
C GLY A 228 21.49 7.62 -14.56
N MET A 229 20.42 8.05 -13.90
CA MET A 229 19.43 7.13 -13.36
C MET A 229 18.44 6.58 -14.37
N ASP A 230 18.32 7.15 -15.58
CA ASP A 230 17.38 6.66 -16.60
C ASP A 230 17.56 5.18 -16.97
N ARG A 231 18.77 4.64 -16.80
CA ARG A 231 19.12 3.23 -17.08
C ARG A 231 19.44 2.42 -15.83
N ALA A 232 19.14 2.94 -14.64
CA ALA A 232 19.39 2.24 -13.39
C ALA A 232 18.43 1.06 -13.21
N ALA A 233 18.94 -0.05 -12.68
CA ALA A 233 18.12 -1.23 -12.38
C ALA A 233 17.00 -0.91 -11.37
N ASP A 234 17.24 0.06 -10.47
CA ASP A 234 16.27 0.58 -9.49
C ASP A 234 14.96 1.09 -10.11
N ASN A 235 14.96 1.46 -11.41
CA ASN A 235 13.74 1.86 -12.10
C ASN A 235 12.82 0.67 -12.45
N HIS A 236 13.35 -0.55 -12.42
CA HIS A 236 12.64 -1.77 -12.80
C HIS A 236 12.28 -2.65 -11.60
N TYR A 237 13.18 -2.75 -10.62
CA TYR A 237 12.97 -3.53 -9.40
C TYR A 237 13.84 -2.99 -8.25
N PRO A 238 13.46 -3.21 -6.98
CA PRO A 238 14.29 -2.82 -5.84
C PRO A 238 15.65 -3.50 -5.87
N THR A 239 16.73 -2.73 -5.69
CA THR A 239 18.10 -3.27 -5.59
C THR A 239 18.65 -3.20 -4.17
N SER A 240 19.60 -4.07 -3.87
CA SER A 240 20.26 -4.20 -2.56
C SER A 240 21.72 -3.76 -2.63
N GLU A 241 22.22 -3.15 -1.56
CA GLU A 241 23.65 -2.88 -1.42
C GLU A 241 24.42 -4.19 -1.22
N THR A 242 25.68 -4.23 -1.63
CA THR A 242 26.51 -5.44 -1.51
C THR A 242 26.61 -5.94 -0.07
N GLN A 243 26.62 -5.05 0.92
CA GLN A 243 26.63 -5.43 2.33
C GLN A 243 25.37 -6.21 2.73
N ASP A 244 24.20 -5.79 2.25
CA ASP A 244 22.93 -6.48 2.52
C ASP A 244 22.89 -7.84 1.84
N ILE A 245 23.42 -7.94 0.61
CA ILE A 245 23.55 -9.21 -0.12
C ILE A 245 24.49 -10.17 0.64
N CYS A 246 25.65 -9.69 1.10
CA CYS A 246 26.58 -10.46 1.92
C CYS A 246 25.95 -10.95 3.22
N ALA A 247 25.07 -10.16 3.85
CA ALA A 247 24.43 -10.48 5.12
C ALA A 247 23.28 -11.50 5.01
N ARG A 248 22.89 -11.91 3.80
CA ARG A 248 21.86 -12.94 3.61
C ARG A 248 22.28 -14.26 4.26
N GLY A 249 21.32 -14.97 4.84
CA GLY A 249 21.52 -16.26 5.51
C GLY A 249 21.88 -17.44 4.60
N VAL A 250 22.53 -17.22 3.44
CA VAL A 250 22.82 -18.27 2.45
C VAL A 250 23.65 -19.41 3.04
N VAL A 251 24.56 -19.08 3.98
CA VAL A 251 25.34 -20.07 4.75
C VAL A 251 24.42 -21.10 5.43
N ALA A 252 23.26 -20.67 5.92
CA ALA A 252 22.29 -21.49 6.64
C ALA A 252 21.55 -22.49 5.73
N ILE A 253 21.50 -22.26 4.41
CA ILE A 253 20.86 -23.17 3.44
C ILE A 253 21.86 -23.96 2.60
N ALA A 254 23.15 -23.62 2.64
CA ALA A 254 24.18 -24.42 1.97
C ALA A 254 24.46 -25.71 2.76
N ALA A 255 24.58 -26.84 2.05
CA ALA A 255 25.09 -28.12 2.57
C ALA A 255 26.62 -28.08 2.74
N ASP A 256 27.19 -28.94 3.58
CA ASP A 256 28.65 -28.93 3.90
C ASP A 256 29.51 -28.96 2.63
N ASP A 257 29.16 -29.85 1.71
CA ASP A 257 29.64 -29.86 0.33
C ASP A 257 28.61 -29.17 -0.57
N CYS A 258 28.92 -27.94 -1.00
CA CYS A 258 28.01 -27.13 -1.79
C CYS A 258 28.73 -26.33 -2.87
N VAL A 259 28.10 -26.20 -4.04
CA VAL A 259 28.54 -25.34 -5.13
C VAL A 259 27.61 -24.14 -5.27
N LEU A 260 28.21 -22.96 -5.42
CA LEU A 260 27.54 -21.70 -5.68
C LEU A 260 27.83 -21.25 -7.11
N PHE A 261 26.77 -21.01 -7.88
CA PHE A 261 26.80 -20.31 -9.15
C PHE A 261 26.21 -18.91 -8.96
N LEU A 262 27.01 -17.86 -9.15
CA LEU A 262 26.63 -16.48 -8.85
C LEU A 262 26.76 -15.58 -10.08
N TRP A 263 25.65 -15.01 -10.54
CA TRP A 263 25.67 -14.03 -11.62
C TRP A 263 26.26 -12.70 -11.16
N ALA A 264 27.05 -12.09 -12.04
CA ALA A 264 27.52 -10.72 -11.90
C ALA A 264 27.61 -10.05 -13.28
N THR A 265 27.35 -8.75 -13.32
CA THR A 265 27.78 -7.92 -14.44
C THR A 265 29.28 -7.62 -14.29
N ALA A 266 29.97 -7.29 -15.38
CA ALA A 266 31.41 -7.04 -15.35
C ALA A 266 31.87 -6.02 -14.27
N PRO A 267 31.15 -4.89 -14.04
CA PRO A 267 31.50 -3.95 -12.97
C PRO A 267 31.31 -4.51 -11.55
N MET A 268 30.38 -5.46 -11.37
CA MET A 268 30.07 -6.07 -10.08
C MET A 268 30.98 -7.24 -9.73
N LEU A 269 32.01 -7.54 -10.54
CA LEU A 269 32.95 -8.63 -10.26
C LEU A 269 33.60 -8.52 -8.86
N PRO A 270 34.12 -7.35 -8.40
CA PRO A 270 34.68 -7.24 -7.06
C PRO A 270 33.65 -7.55 -5.95
N ASP A 271 32.43 -7.06 -6.10
CA ASP A 271 31.31 -7.29 -5.19
C ASP A 271 30.88 -8.76 -5.16
N ALA A 272 30.80 -9.41 -6.31
CA ALA A 272 30.48 -10.83 -6.43
C ALA A 272 31.51 -11.70 -5.70
N LEU A 273 32.81 -11.38 -5.79
CA LEU A 273 33.85 -12.08 -5.03
C LEU A 273 33.69 -11.88 -3.52
N ARG A 274 33.29 -10.67 -3.07
CA ARG A 274 32.98 -10.42 -1.65
C ARG A 274 31.79 -11.25 -1.18
N VAL A 275 30.73 -11.34 -2.00
CA VAL A 275 29.53 -12.13 -1.69
C VAL A 275 29.85 -13.62 -1.61
N ILE A 276 30.63 -14.17 -2.57
CA ILE A 276 31.08 -15.57 -2.55
C ILE A 276 31.80 -15.87 -1.21
N ALA A 277 32.73 -15.00 -0.81
CA ALA A 277 33.47 -15.17 0.44
C ALA A 277 32.56 -15.04 1.68
N ALA A 278 31.68 -14.03 1.71
CA ALA A 278 30.75 -13.80 2.83
C ALA A 278 29.77 -14.97 3.03
N TRP A 279 29.34 -15.62 1.93
CA TRP A 279 28.50 -16.81 1.98
C TRP A 279 29.28 -18.10 2.27
N GLY A 280 30.58 -18.02 2.55
CA GLY A 280 31.40 -19.16 2.97
C GLY A 280 31.86 -20.07 1.83
N PHE A 281 31.94 -19.55 0.60
CA PHE A 281 32.43 -20.28 -0.57
C PHE A 281 33.82 -19.76 -0.98
N ALA A 282 34.66 -20.65 -1.47
CA ALA A 282 35.92 -20.30 -2.11
C ALA A 282 35.70 -20.19 -3.63
N TYR A 283 35.96 -19.02 -4.20
CA TYR A 283 35.92 -18.82 -5.65
C TYR A 283 36.86 -19.80 -6.38
N LYS A 284 36.42 -20.34 -7.52
CA LYS A 284 37.20 -21.28 -8.35
C LYS A 284 37.45 -20.75 -9.75
N SER A 285 36.41 -20.39 -10.47
CA SER A 285 36.47 -19.89 -11.85
C SER A 285 35.15 -19.19 -12.22
N HIS A 286 34.96 -18.86 -13.50
CA HIS A 286 33.68 -18.36 -14.01
C HIS A 286 33.46 -18.78 -15.48
N CYS A 287 32.20 -18.74 -15.90
CA CYS A 287 31.78 -18.81 -17.30
C CYS A 287 31.32 -17.43 -17.78
N ILE A 288 31.38 -17.20 -19.08
CA ILE A 288 30.97 -15.98 -19.75
C ILE A 288 29.71 -16.26 -20.56
N TRP A 289 28.65 -15.49 -20.31
CA TRP A 289 27.52 -15.39 -21.24
C TRP A 289 27.85 -14.36 -22.31
N ALA A 290 28.12 -14.82 -23.54
CA ALA A 290 28.24 -13.95 -24.70
C ALA A 290 26.84 -13.59 -25.24
N LYS A 291 26.53 -12.29 -25.21
CA LYS A 291 25.25 -11.74 -25.66
C LYS A 291 25.27 -11.47 -27.16
N ASP A 292 24.15 -11.73 -27.81
CA ASP A 292 23.91 -11.36 -29.21
C ASP A 292 23.80 -9.84 -29.43
N LYS A 293 23.61 -9.06 -28.36
CA LYS A 293 23.46 -7.61 -28.38
C LYS A 293 24.45 -6.91 -27.46
N ILE A 294 25.00 -5.78 -27.95
CA ILE A 294 25.91 -4.93 -27.18
C ILE A 294 25.15 -4.02 -26.21
N GLY A 295 25.49 -4.11 -24.93
CA GLY A 295 24.89 -3.38 -23.82
C GLY A 295 25.63 -2.08 -23.48
N THR A 296 25.37 -1.56 -22.29
CA THR A 296 25.97 -0.34 -21.73
C THR A 296 27.43 -0.53 -21.31
N GLY A 297 28.13 0.55 -20.99
CA GLY A 297 29.45 0.52 -20.36
C GLY A 297 30.28 1.76 -20.67
N TYR A 298 31.14 2.16 -19.74
CA TYR A 298 31.93 3.39 -19.82
C TYR A 298 33.26 3.18 -20.57
N TRP A 299 34.03 2.16 -20.19
CA TRP A 299 35.32 1.83 -20.80
C TRP A 299 35.18 0.87 -21.98
N PHE A 300 34.38 -0.18 -21.77
CA PHE A 300 33.99 -1.13 -22.80
C PHE A 300 32.48 -1.23 -22.81
N ARG A 301 31.89 -1.33 -24.01
CA ARG A 301 30.47 -1.60 -24.17
C ARG A 301 30.23 -3.09 -23.90
N ASN A 302 29.52 -3.40 -22.82
CA ASN A 302 29.41 -4.78 -22.32
C ASN A 302 28.53 -5.64 -23.24
N GLN A 303 29.14 -6.65 -23.87
CA GLN A 303 28.44 -7.69 -24.63
C GLN A 303 28.45 -9.04 -23.90
N HIS A 304 28.71 -9.04 -22.59
CA HIS A 304 28.72 -10.26 -21.80
C HIS A 304 28.29 -10.04 -20.35
N GLU A 305 27.98 -11.14 -19.68
CA GLU A 305 27.84 -11.24 -18.22
C GLU A 305 28.65 -12.44 -17.70
N LEU A 306 28.91 -12.44 -16.40
CA LEU A 306 29.74 -13.44 -15.73
C LEU A 306 28.85 -14.35 -14.87
N LEU A 307 29.07 -15.66 -14.97
CA LEU A 307 28.57 -16.64 -14.00
C LEU A 307 29.75 -17.22 -13.24
N LEU A 308 29.96 -16.74 -12.01
CA LEU A 308 31.04 -17.19 -11.15
C LEU A 308 30.69 -18.52 -10.50
N ILE A 309 31.69 -19.36 -10.26
CA ILE A 309 31.56 -20.60 -9.50
C ILE A 309 32.45 -20.55 -8.25
N GLY A 310 31.85 -20.85 -7.10
CA GLY A 310 32.52 -21.04 -5.82
C GLY A 310 32.12 -22.37 -5.18
N THR A 311 32.98 -22.93 -4.33
CA THR A 311 32.67 -24.18 -3.62
C THR A 311 32.92 -24.06 -2.13
N ARG A 312 32.15 -24.82 -1.36
CA ARG A 312 32.33 -25.09 0.05
C ARG A 312 32.47 -26.60 0.23
N GLY A 313 33.36 -27.01 1.14
CA GLY A 313 33.65 -28.43 1.34
C GLY A 313 34.33 -29.07 0.13
N ASN A 314 34.00 -30.34 -0.13
CA ASN A 314 34.59 -31.21 -1.12
C ASN A 314 33.58 -31.63 -2.20
N VAL A 315 33.07 -30.65 -2.96
CA VAL A 315 32.21 -30.93 -4.11
C VAL A 315 33.03 -31.44 -5.30
N PRO A 316 32.65 -32.56 -5.95
CA PRO A 316 33.32 -33.04 -7.14
C PRO A 316 33.12 -32.07 -8.31
N ALA A 317 34.20 -31.69 -8.97
CA ALA A 317 34.13 -31.00 -10.26
C ALA A 317 33.58 -31.94 -11.35
N PRO A 318 32.98 -31.41 -12.43
CA PRO A 318 32.56 -32.21 -13.56
C PRO A 318 33.72 -33.04 -14.13
N ALA A 319 33.44 -34.28 -14.50
CA ALA A 319 34.42 -35.20 -15.06
C ALA A 319 35.12 -34.59 -16.29
N MET A 320 36.42 -34.88 -16.44
CA MET A 320 37.18 -34.44 -17.61
C MET A 320 36.50 -34.89 -18.91
N GLY A 321 36.31 -33.95 -19.84
CA GLY A 321 35.58 -34.19 -21.09
C GLY A 321 34.06 -34.03 -21.02
N GLY A 322 33.47 -34.00 -19.81
CA GLY A 322 32.06 -33.65 -19.60
C GLY A 322 31.83 -32.14 -19.34
N GLN A 323 32.91 -31.36 -19.31
CA GLN A 323 32.87 -29.92 -19.03
C GLN A 323 32.37 -29.14 -20.24
N TRP A 324 31.47 -28.21 -20.01
CA TRP A 324 31.01 -27.23 -20.98
C TRP A 324 32.08 -26.15 -21.23
N PRO A 325 32.08 -25.51 -22.42
CA PRO A 325 32.95 -24.37 -22.70
C PRO A 325 32.71 -23.22 -21.71
N SER A 326 33.78 -22.51 -21.33
CA SER A 326 33.68 -21.33 -20.46
C SER A 326 33.09 -20.09 -21.15
N LEU A 327 32.84 -20.15 -22.46
CA LEU A 327 32.14 -19.13 -23.24
C LEU A 327 30.86 -19.75 -23.81
N ILE A 328 29.71 -19.22 -23.40
CA ILE A 328 28.41 -19.71 -23.84
C ILE A 328 27.66 -18.56 -24.53
N GLU A 329 27.38 -18.75 -25.82
CA GLU A 329 26.54 -17.86 -26.59
C GLU A 329 25.05 -18.18 -26.37
N ALA A 330 24.27 -17.13 -26.08
CA ALA A 330 22.82 -17.21 -25.97
C ALA A 330 22.18 -15.82 -26.21
N PRO A 331 20.99 -15.75 -26.82
CA PRO A 331 20.33 -14.48 -27.12
C PRO A 331 19.83 -13.78 -25.85
N VAL A 332 19.82 -12.44 -25.88
CA VAL A 332 19.25 -11.61 -24.81
C VAL A 332 17.72 -11.64 -24.87
N GLY A 333 17.10 -12.17 -23.81
CA GLY A 333 15.65 -12.21 -23.61
C GLY A 333 15.08 -10.95 -22.94
N ALA A 334 14.06 -11.13 -22.10
CA ALA A 334 13.48 -10.06 -21.29
C ALA A 334 14.51 -9.38 -20.39
N HIS A 335 14.23 -8.15 -19.94
CA HIS A 335 15.17 -7.38 -19.13
C HIS A 335 15.66 -8.19 -17.90
N SER A 336 16.98 -8.27 -17.72
CA SER A 336 17.66 -9.03 -16.67
C SER A 336 17.43 -10.55 -16.69
N ALA A 337 16.78 -11.12 -17.70
CA ALA A 337 16.49 -12.56 -17.77
C ALA A 337 17.74 -13.32 -18.21
N LYS A 338 18.19 -14.24 -17.35
CA LYS A 338 19.34 -15.11 -17.62
C LYS A 338 18.91 -16.27 -18.53
N PRO A 339 19.73 -16.71 -19.48
CA PRO A 339 19.37 -17.81 -20.37
C PRO A 339 19.22 -19.14 -19.62
N GLU A 340 18.17 -19.89 -19.96
CA GLU A 340 17.86 -21.20 -19.37
C GLU A 340 19.01 -22.21 -19.54
N LYS A 341 19.79 -22.06 -20.62
CA LYS A 341 20.99 -22.87 -20.95
C LYS A 341 22.01 -22.98 -19.82
N PHE A 342 22.11 -21.96 -18.94
CA PHE A 342 23.01 -22.03 -17.78
C PHE A 342 22.46 -22.93 -16.68
N ALA A 343 21.14 -22.93 -16.47
CA ALA A 343 20.52 -23.86 -15.53
C ALA A 343 20.58 -25.31 -16.06
N GLU A 344 20.42 -25.52 -17.37
CA GLU A 344 20.63 -26.82 -18.02
C GLU A 344 22.05 -27.37 -17.80
N MET A 345 23.07 -26.52 -17.94
CA MET A 345 24.46 -26.88 -17.63
C MET A 345 24.62 -27.30 -16.18
N ILE A 346 24.05 -26.53 -15.24
CA ILE A 346 24.12 -26.85 -13.81
C ILE A 346 23.40 -28.17 -13.50
N GLU A 347 22.26 -28.42 -14.11
CA GLU A 347 21.51 -29.68 -13.99
C GLU A 347 22.33 -30.87 -14.51
N ALA A 348 22.98 -30.72 -15.66
CA ALA A 348 23.83 -31.76 -16.23
C ALA A 348 25.05 -32.08 -15.35
N TYR A 349 25.62 -31.08 -14.67
CA TYR A 349 26.73 -31.28 -13.73
C TYR A 349 26.30 -31.94 -12.41
N PHE A 350 25.10 -31.63 -11.92
CA PHE A 350 24.66 -32.03 -10.58
C PHE A 350 23.25 -32.62 -10.56
N PRO A 351 22.93 -33.65 -11.37
CA PRO A 351 21.54 -34.10 -11.57
C PRO A 351 20.84 -34.51 -10.27
N ASN A 352 21.58 -35.08 -9.32
CA ASN A 352 21.01 -35.69 -8.12
C ASN A 352 21.09 -34.80 -6.86
N LEU A 353 21.73 -33.62 -6.93
CA LEU A 353 21.84 -32.76 -5.76
C LEU A 353 20.58 -31.90 -5.59
N PRO A 354 20.11 -31.66 -4.35
CA PRO A 354 19.09 -30.65 -4.10
C PRO A 354 19.57 -29.27 -4.54
N LYS A 355 18.74 -28.56 -5.30
CA LYS A 355 19.09 -27.27 -5.91
C LYS A 355 18.10 -26.18 -5.53
N ILE A 356 18.60 -24.96 -5.41
CA ILE A 356 17.78 -23.76 -5.25
C ILE A 356 18.24 -22.65 -6.18
N GLU A 357 17.28 -21.98 -6.83
CA GLU A 357 17.52 -20.72 -7.55
C GLU A 357 17.07 -19.53 -6.68
N LEU A 358 18.04 -18.72 -6.26
CA LEU A 358 17.82 -17.46 -5.55
C LEU A 358 17.62 -16.33 -6.57
N ASN A 359 16.68 -15.44 -6.26
CA ASN A 359 16.22 -14.37 -7.15
C ASN A 359 15.51 -14.88 -8.43
N ARG A 360 14.89 -16.07 -8.36
CA ARG A 360 14.07 -16.60 -9.47
C ARG A 360 12.89 -15.67 -9.75
N ARG A 361 12.60 -15.46 -11.03
CA ARG A 361 11.35 -14.85 -11.52
C ARG A 361 10.50 -15.92 -12.18
N GLY A 362 9.23 -16.01 -11.77
CA GLY A 362 8.31 -17.03 -12.24
C GLY A 362 8.41 -18.34 -11.46
N PRO A 363 7.80 -19.43 -11.96
CA PRO A 363 7.75 -20.71 -11.25
C PRO A 363 9.14 -21.34 -11.08
N PRO A 364 9.29 -22.24 -10.08
CA PRO A 364 10.48 -23.07 -9.96
C PRO A 364 10.71 -23.91 -11.23
N ARG A 365 11.97 -24.28 -11.46
CA ARG A 365 12.33 -25.27 -12.46
C ARG A 365 12.01 -26.67 -11.93
N ASP A 366 11.74 -27.61 -12.82
CA ASP A 366 11.53 -29.01 -12.43
C ASP A 366 12.75 -29.52 -11.64
N GLY A 367 12.51 -29.99 -10.41
CA GLY A 367 13.56 -30.48 -9.51
C GLY A 367 14.34 -29.41 -8.73
N TRP A 368 13.99 -28.12 -8.88
CA TRP A 368 14.61 -27.01 -8.17
C TRP A 368 13.62 -26.35 -7.21
N ASP A 369 14.11 -25.95 -6.04
CA ASP A 369 13.39 -24.96 -5.25
C ASP A 369 13.66 -23.55 -5.80
N ALA A 370 12.70 -22.66 -5.64
CA ALA A 370 12.83 -21.27 -6.07
C ALA A 370 12.62 -20.33 -4.89
N TRP A 371 13.39 -19.26 -4.88
CA TRP A 371 13.27 -18.21 -3.89
C TRP A 371 13.50 -16.84 -4.54
N GLY A 372 12.70 -15.86 -4.15
CA GLY A 372 12.79 -14.50 -4.67
C GLY A 372 11.45 -13.77 -4.62
N ASN A 373 11.47 -12.45 -4.86
CA ASN A 373 10.29 -11.59 -4.80
C ASN A 373 9.20 -11.97 -5.79
N GLU A 374 9.61 -12.53 -6.93
CA GLU A 374 8.76 -12.93 -8.04
C GLU A 374 8.75 -14.46 -8.24
N ALA A 375 9.27 -15.22 -7.27
CA ALA A 375 9.26 -16.67 -7.34
C ALA A 375 7.83 -17.19 -7.15
N GLY A 376 7.40 -18.10 -8.03
CA GLY A 376 6.18 -18.88 -7.82
C GLY A 376 6.34 -19.78 -6.59
N GLN A 377 5.25 -20.02 -5.85
CA GLN A 377 5.28 -20.97 -4.74
C GLN A 377 5.67 -22.35 -5.28
N SER A 378 6.61 -23.03 -4.60
CA SER A 378 6.90 -24.42 -4.90
C SER A 378 5.63 -25.23 -4.61
N THR A 379 5.05 -25.85 -5.64
CA THR A 379 4.08 -26.93 -5.43
C THR A 379 4.85 -28.04 -4.74
N GLY A 380 4.69 -28.15 -3.41
CA GLY A 380 5.24 -29.27 -2.66
C GLY A 380 4.80 -30.56 -3.35
N LEU A 381 5.76 -31.36 -3.79
CA LEU A 381 5.49 -32.75 -4.14
C LEU A 381 4.85 -33.37 -2.90
N GLU A 382 3.57 -33.74 -3.00
CA GLU A 382 2.95 -34.65 -2.05
C GLU A 382 3.88 -35.86 -1.97
N VAL A 383 4.49 -36.04 -0.80
CA VAL A 383 5.14 -37.29 -0.46
C VAL A 383 4.00 -38.28 -0.34
N GLY A 384 3.72 -39.00 -1.42
CA GLY A 384 2.89 -40.20 -1.38
C GLY A 384 3.58 -41.21 -0.48
N ASP A 385 2.96 -41.50 0.65
CA ASP A 385 3.39 -42.55 1.57
C ASP A 385 3.46 -43.90 0.83
N ALA A 386 4.60 -44.58 1.04
CA ALA A 386 4.89 -46.03 0.94
C ALA A 386 4.43 -46.83 -0.30
#